data_AF-A0A358XTH6-F1
#
_entry.id   AF-A0A358XTH6-F1
#
_cell.length_a   1.000
_cell.length_b   1.000
_cell.length_c   1.000
_cell.angle_alpha   90.00
_cell.angle_beta   90.00
_cell.angle_gamma   90.00
#
_symmetry.space_group_name_H-M   'P 1'
#
loop_
_entity.id
_entity.type
_entity.pdbx_description
1 polymer ?
#
loop_
_entity_poly.entity_id
_entity_poly.type
_entity_poly.pdbx_seq_one_letter_code
_entity_poly.pdbx_strand_id
1 'polypeptide(L)' 'LLSNLVEEGTITLDQPIALFLPDTLKKNEELSKITFQMLANHTSGLPRLPDNLDKVKGFNENDPYKTYDKKALY' A
#
# COMPACT_ATOMS: atom_id res chain seq x y z
N LEU A 1 -11.84 10.51 -4.62
CA LEU A 1 -10.66 9.96 -5.34
C LEU A 1 -10.81 8.46 -5.62
N LEU A 2 -11.06 7.55 -4.67
CA LEU A 2 -11.38 6.16 -5.03
C LEU A 2 -12.80 6.02 -5.61
N SER A 3 -13.81 6.54 -4.89
CA SER A 3 -15.23 6.40 -5.28
C SER A 3 -15.53 6.95 -6.67
N ASN A 4 -14.97 8.11 -7.04
CA ASN A 4 -15.14 8.68 -8.37
C ASN A 4 -14.63 7.75 -9.48
N LEU A 5 -13.46 7.12 -9.30
CA LEU A 5 -12.91 6.21 -10.31
C LEU A 5 -13.78 4.95 -10.49
N VAL A 6 -14.46 4.53 -9.43
CA VAL A 6 -15.44 3.43 -9.47
C VAL A 6 -16.73 3.88 -10.17
N GLU A 7 -17.25 5.07 -9.84
CA GLU A 7 -18.45 5.65 -10.46
C GLU A 7 -18.26 5.93 -11.95
N GLU A 8 -17.06 6.38 -12.34
CA GLU A 8 -16.65 6.61 -13.73
C GLU A 8 -16.35 5.30 -14.48
N GLY A 9 -16.35 4.15 -13.80
CA GLY A 9 -16.07 2.84 -14.39
C GLY A 9 -14.61 2.63 -14.82
N THR A 10 -13.69 3.47 -14.35
CA THR A 10 -12.25 3.33 -14.62
C THR A 10 -11.66 2.11 -13.90
N ILE A 11 -12.21 1.78 -12.73
CA ILE A 11 -11.84 0.65 -11.89
C ILE A 11 -13.08 0.01 -11.28
N THR A 12 -12.99 -1.25 -10.86
CA THR A 12 -13.98 -1.87 -9.97
C THR A 12 -13.42 -2.07 -8.56
N LEU A 13 -14.29 -2.33 -7.57
CA LEU A 13 -13.84 -2.56 -6.19
C LEU A 13 -13.22 -3.96 -5.99
N ASP A 14 -13.67 -4.93 -6.76
CA ASP A 14 -13.26 -6.33 -6.74
C ASP A 14 -12.05 -6.65 -7.62
N GLN A 15 -11.62 -5.74 -8.49
CA GLN A 15 -10.43 -5.97 -9.31
C GLN A 15 -9.15 -6.00 -8.45
N PRO A 16 -8.17 -6.86 -8.79
CA PRO A 16 -6.88 -6.90 -8.11
C PRO A 16 -6.07 -5.62 -8.30
N ILE A 17 -5.42 -5.14 -7.23
CA ILE A 17 -4.53 -3.98 -7.29
C ILE A 17 -3.26 -4.26 -8.10
N ALA A 18 -2.84 -5.53 -8.18
CA ALA A 18 -1.62 -5.95 -8.86
C ALA A 18 -1.60 -5.53 -10.34
N LEU A 19 -2.75 -5.38 -10.99
CA LEU A 19 -2.84 -4.90 -12.38
C LEU A 19 -2.25 -3.49 -12.56
N PHE A 20 -2.21 -2.70 -11.48
CA PHE A 20 -1.78 -1.29 -11.47
C PHE A 20 -0.40 -1.07 -10.83
N LEU A 21 0.24 -2.14 -10.33
CA LEU A 21 1.57 -2.05 -9.72
C LEU A 21 2.69 -2.19 -10.76
N PRO A 22 3.92 -1.75 -10.47
CA PRO A 22 5.09 -2.05 -11.31
C PRO A 22 5.33 -3.56 -11.43
N ASP A 23 5.90 -4.00 -12.55
CA ASP A 23 6.14 -5.43 -12.82
C ASP A 23 7.03 -6.12 -11.78
N THR A 24 7.87 -5.36 -11.07
CA THR A 24 8.66 -5.86 -9.94
C THR A 24 7.80 -6.34 -8.77
N LEU A 25 6.62 -5.75 -8.57
CA LEU A 25 5.68 -6.08 -7.50
C LEU A 25 4.56 -7.03 -7.96
N LYS A 26 4.21 -7.04 -9.25
CA LYS A 26 3.19 -7.96 -9.81
C LYS A 26 3.48 -9.43 -9.56
N LYS A 27 4.76 -9.80 -9.44
CA LYS A 27 5.19 -11.18 -9.18
C LYS A 27 4.86 -11.66 -7.76
N ASN A 28 4.47 -10.76 -6.87
CA ASN A 28 4.07 -11.13 -5.52
C ASN A 28 2.64 -11.70 -5.52
N GLU A 29 2.52 -13.00 -5.25
CA GLU A 29 1.23 -13.71 -5.24
C GLU A 29 0.27 -13.19 -4.15
N GLU A 30 0.79 -12.70 -3.02
CA GLU A 30 -0.05 -12.14 -1.96
C GLU A 30 -0.67 -10.80 -2.39
N LEU A 31 0.08 -9.96 -3.10
CA LEU A 31 -0.46 -8.71 -3.66
C LEU A 31 -1.52 -8.95 -4.73
N SER A 32 -1.45 -10.08 -5.44
CA SER A 32 -2.42 -10.46 -6.46
C SER A 32 -3.80 -10.80 -5.91
N LYS A 33 -3.90 -11.09 -4.60
CA LYS A 33 -5.17 -11.38 -3.90
C LYS A 33 -5.85 -10.13 -3.35
N ILE A 34 -5.15 -8.99 -3.30
CA ILE A 34 -5.66 -7.75 -2.71
C ILE A 34 -6.48 -6.98 -3.75
N THR A 35 -7.69 -6.57 -3.37
CA THR A 35 -8.58 -5.73 -4.17
C THR A 35 -8.68 -4.30 -3.64
N PHE A 36 -9.25 -3.38 -4.43
CA PHE A 36 -9.51 -2.01 -3.97
C PHE A 36 -10.49 -1.97 -2.79
N GLN A 37 -11.47 -2.88 -2.74
CA GLN A 37 -12.38 -3.03 -1.61
C GLN A 37 -11.64 -3.35 -0.31
N MET A 38 -10.72 -4.32 -0.36
CA MET A 38 -9.93 -4.76 0.80
C MET A 38 -9.04 -3.64 1.36
N LEU A 39 -8.54 -2.76 0.50
CA LEU A 39 -7.82 -1.56 0.94
C LEU A 39 -8.77 -0.56 1.60
N ALA A 40 -9.93 -0.30 0.99
CA ALA A 40 -10.89 0.70 1.46
C ALA A 40 -11.55 0.36 2.80
N ASN A 41 -11.72 -0.93 3.10
CA ASN A 41 -12.34 -1.42 4.34
C ASN A 41 -11.33 -2.01 5.33
N HIS A 42 -10.03 -1.88 5.07
CA HIS A 42 -8.95 -2.39 5.92
C HIS A 42 -8.94 -3.91 6.15
N THR A 43 -9.39 -4.70 5.17
CA THR A 43 -9.33 -6.18 5.22
C THR A 43 -8.24 -6.78 4.32
N SER A 44 -7.29 -5.98 3.83
CA SER A 44 -6.20 -6.45 2.95
C SER A 44 -5.12 -7.29 3.66
N GLY A 45 -5.07 -7.24 4.98
CA GLY A 45 -4.02 -7.93 5.76
C GLY A 45 -2.65 -7.24 5.72
N LEU A 46 -2.54 -6.06 5.08
CA LEU A 46 -1.29 -5.30 5.09
C LEU A 46 -1.01 -4.73 6.48
N PRO A 47 0.25 -4.77 6.95
CA PRO A 47 0.61 -4.18 8.23
C PRO A 47 0.40 -2.67 8.19
N ARG A 48 -0.09 -2.12 9.31
CA ARG A 48 -0.33 -0.67 9.46
C ARG A 48 0.96 0.15 9.32
N LEU A 49 2.08 -0.40 9.76
CA LEU A 49 3.38 0.25 9.76
C LEU A 49 4.42 -0.61 9.05
N PRO A 50 5.41 0.00 8.38
CA PRO A 50 6.59 -0.72 7.92
C PRO A 50 7.34 -1.35 9.09
N ASP A 51 7.89 -2.55 8.87
CA ASP A 51 8.66 -3.32 9.85
C ASP A 51 10.07 -2.74 10.12
N ASN A 52 10.47 -1.73 9.36
CA ASN A 52 11.74 -1.03 9.46
C ASN A 52 11.62 0.43 9.93
N LEU A 53 10.42 0.89 10.30
CA LEU A 53 10.16 2.29 10.67
C LEU A 53 11.06 2.75 11.83
N ASP A 54 11.25 1.91 12.84
CA ASP A 54 12.08 2.14 14.02
C ASP A 54 13.58 1.95 13.78
N LYS A 55 13.96 1.35 12.65
CA LYS A 55 15.35 1.05 12.28
C LYS A 55 16.02 2.18 11.50
N VAL A 56 15.25 3.20 11.10
CA VAL A 56 15.80 4.34 10.35
C VAL A 56 16.66 5.21 11.25
N LYS A 57 17.85 5.59 10.76
CA LYS A 57 18.75 6.48 11.51
C LYS A 57 18.05 7.81 11.83
N GLY A 58 18.08 8.20 13.09
CA GLY A 58 17.41 9.42 13.56
C GLY A 58 15.90 9.26 13.78
N PHE A 59 15.43 8.02 13.92
CA PHE A 59 14.07 7.70 14.37
C PHE A 59 13.69 8.51 15.63
N ASN A 60 12.47 9.02 15.62
CA ASN A 60 11.86 9.74 16.73
C ASN A 60 10.46 9.19 16.95
N GLU A 61 10.18 8.64 18.13
CA GLU A 61 8.87 8.07 18.47
C GLU A 61 7.72 9.09 18.35
N ASN A 62 7.99 10.37 18.63
CA ASN A 62 7.01 11.45 18.54
C ASN A 62 6.82 11.97 17.11
N ASP A 63 7.73 11.62 16.18
CA ASP A 63 7.65 11.95 14.76
C ASP A 63 8.30 10.84 13.90
N PRO A 64 7.68 9.64 13.84
CA PRO A 64 8.31 8.43 13.28
C PRO A 64 8.68 8.54 11.80
N TYR A 65 7.99 9.41 11.07
CA TYR A 65 8.16 9.58 9.63
C TYR A 65 9.12 10.70 9.25
N LYS A 66 9.62 11.49 10.23
CA LYS A 66 10.51 12.64 9.97
C LYS A 66 11.71 12.30 9.11
N THR A 67 12.28 11.12 9.33
CA THR A 67 13.47 10.62 8.63
C THR A 67 13.17 9.42 7.74
N TYR A 68 11.92 8.95 7.69
CA TYR A 68 11.50 7.81 6.88
C TYR A 68 11.28 8.25 5.43
N ASP A 69 12.38 8.35 4.69
CA ASP A 69 12.38 8.80 3.30
C ASP A 69 12.23 7.65 2.29
N LYS A 70 12.33 7.99 1.02
CA LYS A 70 12.26 7.05 -0.10
C LYS A 70 13.27 5.91 0.00
N LYS A 71 14.46 6.12 0.57
CA LYS A 71 15.48 5.07 0.72
C LYS A 71 15.12 4.06 1.82
N ALA A 72 14.30 4.47 2.80
CA ALA A 72 13.76 3.54 3.79
C ALA A 72 12.61 2.71 3.21
N LEU A 73 11.98 3.17 2.13
CA LEU A 73 10.86 2.51 1.46
C LEU A 73 11.30 1.47 0.42
N TYR A 74 12.47 1.62 -0.21
CA TYR A 74 13.02 0.73 -1.26
C TYR A 74 14.55 0.75 -1.36
#